data_AF-A0A8J6WN19-F1
#
_entry.id   AF-A0A8J6WN19-F1
#
_cell.length_a   1.000
_cell.length_b   1.000
_cell.length_c   1.000
_cell.angle_alpha   90.00
_cell.angle_beta   90.00
_cell.angle_gamma   90.00
#
_symmetry.space_group_name_H-M   'P 1'
#
loop_
_entity.id
_entity.type
_entity.pdbx_description
1 polymer ?
#
loop_
_entity_poly.entity_id
_entity_poly.type
_entity_poly.pdbx_seq_one_letter_code
_entity_poly.pdbx_strand_id
1 'polypeptide(L)'
;MSSNIRQALQVPVKEATPPWDQVISAIQELSPPEGLTKNQKFLITQLQVDWVIGLHYLYQKKWNNRHKLPIRFQPKTQKIYKLFGEYLYQLVELCTQCHAWQKTPYPNAAHWFFAIAWEMHDNSLMPITEHGRSGESKRSWLVTHKSNLKTLKDYGNPCDPEEEPHYYRLIDTARSMAEQPGEFYRKQWKPFLKAYSEYVNEVAENPMCQVVFEKDEKLRYSSGRGKGSLPLPEL
;
A
#
# COMPACT_ATOMS: atom_id res chain seq x y z
N MET A 1 12.25 16.35 9.44
CA MET A 1 10.94 15.94 10.01
C MET A 1 11.00 14.54 10.64
N SER A 2 12.05 14.23 11.42
CA SER A 2 12.40 12.85 11.84
C SER A 2 12.31 12.57 13.35
N SER A 3 11.77 13.51 14.14
CA SER A 3 11.83 13.46 15.61
C SER A 3 10.60 12.78 16.26
N ASN A 4 9.39 13.10 15.82
CA ASN A 4 8.17 12.69 16.53
C ASN A 4 7.76 11.22 16.29
N ILE A 5 8.20 10.61 15.19
CA ILE A 5 7.82 9.23 14.82
C ILE A 5 8.73 8.20 15.50
N ARG A 6 10.01 8.52 15.74
CA ARG A 6 10.90 7.67 16.55
C ARG A 6 10.39 7.48 17.99
N GLN A 7 9.60 8.43 18.50
CA GLN A 7 8.94 8.31 19.81
C GLN A 7 7.71 7.40 19.80
N ALA A 8 6.95 7.35 18.70
CA ALA A 8 5.81 6.44 18.59
C ALA A 8 6.24 4.95 18.61
N LEU A 9 7.46 4.66 18.17
CA LEU A 9 8.07 3.33 18.22
C LEU A 9 8.61 2.93 19.61
N GLN A 10 8.55 3.83 20.62
CA GLN A 10 9.08 3.60 21.97
C GLN A 10 8.01 3.32 23.04
N VAL A 11 6.75 3.11 22.66
CA VAL A 11 5.70 2.78 23.64
C VAL A 11 5.90 1.32 24.14
N PRO A 12 6.09 1.08 25.45
CA PRO A 12 6.21 -0.27 25.97
C PRO A 12 4.83 -0.93 25.96
N VAL A 13 4.61 -1.81 24.99
CA VAL A 13 3.36 -2.56 24.85
C VAL A 13 3.42 -3.81 25.73
N LYS A 14 2.66 -3.80 26.83
CA LYS A 14 2.25 -5.05 27.52
C LYS A 14 1.50 -5.93 26.52
N GLU A 15 1.75 -7.23 26.55
CA GLU A 15 1.24 -8.30 25.66
C GLU A 15 -0.30 -8.49 25.65
N ALA A 16 -1.08 -7.42 25.52
CA ALA A 16 -2.51 -7.47 25.27
C ALA A 16 -2.75 -7.26 23.77
N THR A 17 -3.65 -8.06 23.21
CA THR A 17 -4.34 -7.96 21.92
C THR A 17 -3.77 -6.91 20.94
N PRO A 18 -3.32 -7.30 19.73
CA PRO A 18 -2.64 -6.36 18.83
C PRO A 18 -3.54 -5.13 18.57
N PRO A 19 -2.99 -3.90 18.68
CA PRO A 19 -3.78 -2.67 18.65
C PRO A 19 -4.11 -2.29 17.20
N TRP A 20 -4.72 -3.21 16.44
CA TRP A 20 -5.03 -3.04 15.02
C TRP A 20 -5.86 -1.79 14.77
N ASP A 21 -6.79 -1.46 15.66
CA ASP A 21 -7.58 -0.23 15.59
C ASP A 21 -6.69 1.02 15.68
N GLN A 22 -5.74 1.05 16.61
CA GLN A 22 -4.81 2.17 16.76
C GLN A 22 -3.86 2.28 15.58
N VAL A 23 -3.37 1.14 15.06
CA VAL A 23 -2.52 1.09 13.86
C VAL A 23 -3.26 1.61 12.65
N ILE A 24 -4.51 1.18 12.43
CA ILE A 24 -5.34 1.64 11.32
C ILE A 24 -5.63 3.14 11.45
N SER A 25 -6.03 3.61 12.64
CA SER A 25 -6.23 5.04 12.89
C SER A 25 -4.96 5.86 12.65
N ALA A 26 -3.80 5.38 13.11
CA ALA A 26 -2.53 6.07 12.90
C ALA A 26 -2.15 6.18 11.41
N ILE A 27 -2.43 5.16 10.59
CA ILE A 27 -2.20 5.23 9.14
C ILE A 27 -3.15 6.23 8.48
N GLN A 28 -4.39 6.32 8.96
CA GLN A 28 -5.39 7.29 8.46
C GLN A 28 -5.04 8.74 8.81
N GLU A 29 -4.27 8.97 9.89
CA GLU A 29 -3.87 10.29 10.38
C GLU A 29 -2.54 10.81 9.80
N LEU A 30 -1.92 10.09 8.86
CA LEU A 30 -0.69 10.54 8.20
C LEU A 30 -0.91 11.89 7.51
N SER A 31 -0.37 12.93 8.14
CA SER A 31 -0.58 14.32 7.75
C SER A 31 0.38 14.72 6.62
N PRO A 32 -0.09 15.53 5.64
CA PRO A 32 0.77 16.05 4.59
C PRO A 32 1.82 17.01 5.18
N PRO A 33 3.02 17.09 4.58
CA PRO A 33 4.03 18.08 4.96
C PRO A 33 3.55 19.52 4.71
N GLU A 34 4.13 20.47 5.42
CA GLU A 34 3.87 21.90 5.21
C GLU A 34 4.51 22.42 3.91
N GLY A 35 4.04 23.57 3.40
CA GLY A 35 4.65 24.24 2.24
C GLY A 35 4.22 23.72 0.85
N LEU A 36 3.22 22.84 0.78
CA LEU A 36 2.77 22.23 -0.48
C LEU A 36 1.94 23.16 -1.37
N THR A 37 2.10 23.01 -2.69
CA THR A 37 1.25 23.67 -3.69
C THR A 37 -0.19 23.15 -3.64
N LYS A 38 -1.14 23.88 -4.26
CA LYS A 38 -2.54 23.44 -4.37
C LYS A 38 -2.65 22.08 -5.09
N ASN A 39 -1.87 21.88 -6.15
CA ASN A 39 -1.86 20.64 -6.93
C ASN A 39 -1.31 19.47 -6.13
N GLN A 40 -0.21 19.67 -5.40
CA GLN A 40 0.36 18.65 -4.50
C GLN A 40 -0.63 18.26 -3.41
N LYS A 41 -1.29 19.24 -2.78
CA LYS A 41 -2.34 18.97 -1.76
C LYS A 41 -3.46 18.11 -2.34
N PHE A 42 -3.94 18.43 -3.54
CA PHE A 42 -4.95 17.62 -4.23
C PHE A 42 -4.49 16.17 -4.45
N LEU A 43 -3.28 15.97 -4.96
CA LEU A 43 -2.71 14.64 -5.21
C LEU A 43 -2.56 13.84 -3.91
N ILE A 44 -2.13 14.48 -2.82
CA ILE A 44 -2.03 13.83 -1.51
C ILE A 44 -3.42 13.49 -0.96
N THR A 45 -4.42 14.36 -1.12
CA THR A 45 -5.80 14.03 -0.73
C THR A 45 -6.31 12.79 -1.48
N GLN A 46 -6.00 12.65 -2.78
CA GLN A 46 -6.35 11.43 -3.52
C GLN A 46 -5.66 10.19 -2.93
N LEU A 47 -4.35 10.27 -2.67
CA LEU A 47 -3.59 9.18 -2.04
C LEU A 47 -4.18 8.79 -0.67
N GLN A 48 -4.52 9.78 0.17
CA GLN A 48 -5.13 9.55 1.48
C GLN A 48 -6.50 8.86 1.35
N VAL A 49 -7.33 9.29 0.41
CA VAL A 49 -8.62 8.64 0.14
C VAL A 49 -8.41 7.18 -0.26
N ASP A 50 -7.46 6.89 -1.15
CA ASP A 50 -7.17 5.52 -1.58
C ASP A 50 -6.77 4.62 -0.40
N TRP A 51 -5.90 5.12 0.49
CA TRP A 51 -5.49 4.44 1.71
C TRP A 51 -6.64 4.24 2.70
N VAL A 52 -7.39 5.30 3.01
CA VAL A 52 -8.52 5.23 3.96
C VAL A 52 -9.55 4.20 3.51
N ILE A 53 -9.93 4.21 2.24
CA ILE A 53 -10.92 3.25 1.72
C ILE A 53 -10.33 1.82 1.69
N GLY A 54 -9.07 1.64 1.28
CA GLY A 54 -8.38 0.35 1.33
C GLY A 54 -8.35 -0.24 2.75
N LEU A 55 -8.02 0.58 3.75
CA LEU A 55 -8.01 0.19 5.16
C LEU A 55 -9.42 -0.15 5.68
N HIS A 56 -10.46 0.56 5.24
CA HIS A 56 -11.83 0.18 5.58
C HIS A 56 -12.23 -1.19 5.00
N TYR A 57 -11.78 -1.52 3.79
CA TYR A 57 -11.99 -2.85 3.22
C TYR A 57 -11.22 -3.94 3.97
N LEU A 58 -9.96 -3.67 4.31
CA LEU A 58 -9.17 -4.53 5.19
C LEU A 58 -9.92 -4.75 6.52
N TYR A 59 -10.41 -3.67 7.14
CA TYR A 59 -11.09 -3.74 8.42
C TYR A 59 -12.37 -4.57 8.34
N GLN A 60 -13.16 -4.31 7.30
CA GLN A 60 -14.36 -5.05 7.02
C GLN A 60 -14.08 -6.55 6.84
N LYS A 61 -13.02 -6.89 6.12
CA LYS A 61 -12.69 -8.28 5.84
C LYS A 61 -12.18 -9.03 7.07
N LYS A 62 -11.28 -8.43 7.85
CA LYS A 62 -10.55 -9.15 8.91
C LYS A 62 -11.24 -9.12 10.27
N TRP A 63 -11.89 -8.01 10.64
CA TRP A 63 -12.45 -7.85 12.00
C TRP A 63 -13.97 -7.67 12.01
N ASN A 64 -14.57 -6.99 11.03
CA ASN A 64 -16.02 -6.75 11.04
C ASN A 64 -16.66 -6.78 9.65
N ASN A 65 -17.20 -7.95 9.25
CA ASN A 65 -17.84 -8.11 7.94
C ASN A 65 -19.06 -7.19 7.69
N ARG A 66 -19.67 -6.65 8.75
CA ARG A 66 -20.79 -5.69 8.70
C ARG A 66 -20.34 -4.23 8.72
N HIS A 67 -19.04 -3.96 8.74
CA HIS A 67 -18.50 -2.60 8.69
C HIS A 67 -18.99 -1.86 7.45
N LYS A 68 -19.47 -0.62 7.65
CA LYS A 68 -19.96 0.23 6.55
C LYS A 68 -18.82 1.06 5.99
N LEU A 69 -18.68 1.07 4.67
CA LEU A 69 -17.76 1.96 3.99
C LEU A 69 -18.28 3.40 4.05
N PRO A 70 -17.39 4.40 4.24
CA PRO A 70 -17.79 5.80 4.36
C PRO A 70 -18.35 6.38 3.05
N ILE A 71 -18.00 5.79 1.91
CA ILE A 71 -18.35 6.29 0.57
C ILE A 71 -18.94 5.14 -0.27
N ARG A 72 -19.99 5.45 -1.04
CA ARG A 72 -20.52 4.55 -2.07
C ARG A 72 -19.94 4.91 -3.43
N PHE A 73 -19.08 4.05 -3.94
CA PHE A 73 -18.48 4.21 -5.27
C PHE A 73 -19.27 3.49 -6.36
N GLN A 74 -19.06 3.89 -7.61
CA GLN A 74 -19.51 3.10 -8.76
C GLN A 74 -18.86 1.71 -8.75
N PRO A 75 -19.51 0.65 -9.28
CA PRO A 75 -19.02 -0.73 -9.19
C PRO A 75 -17.57 -0.93 -9.64
N LYS A 76 -17.14 -0.24 -10.70
CA LYS A 76 -15.75 -0.31 -11.20
C LYS A 76 -14.75 0.28 -10.20
N THR A 77 -15.03 1.44 -9.63
CA THR A 77 -14.20 2.07 -8.59
C THR A 77 -14.23 1.27 -7.29
N GLN A 78 -15.38 0.68 -6.96
CA GLN A 78 -15.50 -0.19 -5.78
C GLN A 78 -14.60 -1.44 -5.89
N LYS A 79 -14.52 -2.03 -7.09
CA LYS A 79 -13.72 -3.24 -7.33
C LYS A 79 -12.23 -3.03 -7.05
N ILE A 80 -11.65 -1.90 -7.49
CA ILE A 80 -10.23 -1.62 -7.22
C ILE A 80 -9.95 -1.51 -5.72
N TYR A 81 -10.76 -0.76 -4.97
CA TYR A 81 -10.53 -0.61 -3.54
C TYR A 81 -10.72 -1.91 -2.76
N LYS A 82 -11.68 -2.74 -3.18
CA LYS A 82 -11.84 -4.08 -2.61
C LYS A 82 -10.59 -4.95 -2.83
N LEU A 83 -10.00 -4.91 -4.02
CA LEU A 83 -8.77 -5.65 -4.33
C LEU A 83 -7.54 -5.08 -3.61
N PHE A 84 -7.49 -3.76 -3.42
CA PHE A 84 -6.44 -3.14 -2.60
C PHE A 84 -6.56 -3.59 -1.13
N GLY A 85 -7.77 -3.56 -0.55
CA GLY A 85 -8.01 -4.07 0.79
C GLY A 85 -7.73 -5.58 0.94
N GLU A 86 -7.98 -6.37 -0.11
CA GLU A 86 -7.57 -7.78 -0.17
C GLU A 86 -6.05 -7.93 -0.09
N TYR A 87 -5.31 -7.13 -0.84
CA TYR A 87 -3.86 -7.13 -0.81
C TYR A 87 -3.31 -6.75 0.57
N LEU A 88 -3.84 -5.69 1.19
CA LEU A 88 -3.49 -5.31 2.56
C LEU A 88 -3.83 -6.43 3.57
N TYR A 89 -4.94 -7.13 3.37
CA TYR A 89 -5.30 -8.28 4.21
C TYR A 89 -4.25 -9.39 4.12
N GLN A 90 -3.80 -9.75 2.92
CA GLN A 90 -2.76 -10.75 2.76
C GLN A 90 -1.41 -10.29 3.35
N LEU A 91 -1.09 -9.00 3.30
CA LEU A 91 0.09 -8.44 3.99
C LEU A 91 0.00 -8.61 5.51
N VAL A 92 -1.17 -8.34 6.10
CA VAL A 92 -1.41 -8.57 7.53
C VAL A 92 -1.25 -10.05 7.89
N GLU A 93 -1.78 -10.97 7.08
CA GLU A 93 -1.61 -12.41 7.30
C GLU A 93 -0.13 -12.82 7.21
N LEU A 94 0.62 -12.32 6.22
CA LEU A 94 2.06 -12.57 6.13
C LEU A 94 2.79 -12.05 7.38
N CYS A 95 2.52 -10.81 7.81
CA CYS A 95 3.13 -10.27 9.03
C CYS A 95 2.83 -11.15 10.24
N THR A 96 1.58 -11.63 10.36
CA THR A 96 1.14 -12.48 11.47
C THR A 96 1.91 -13.80 11.50
N GLN A 97 1.99 -14.48 10.36
CA GLN A 97 2.61 -15.80 10.27
C GLN A 97 4.16 -15.72 10.34
N CYS A 98 4.76 -14.71 9.71
CA CYS A 98 6.21 -14.50 9.76
C CYS A 98 6.68 -14.08 11.16
N HIS A 99 5.91 -13.23 11.85
CA HIS A 99 6.21 -12.82 13.23
C HIS A 99 6.12 -14.00 14.20
N ALA A 100 5.13 -14.89 14.01
CA ALA A 100 5.00 -16.10 14.83
C ALA A 100 6.11 -17.14 14.58
N TRP A 101 6.71 -17.15 13.39
CA TRP A 101 7.72 -18.14 13.00
C TRP A 101 9.12 -17.83 13.54
N GLN A 102 9.52 -16.57 13.55
CA GLN A 102 10.85 -16.17 14.02
C GLN A 102 10.81 -14.93 14.90
N LYS A 103 11.85 -14.75 15.72
CA LYS A 103 12.03 -13.52 16.47
C LYS A 103 12.31 -12.37 15.49
N THR A 104 11.46 -11.36 15.51
CA THR A 104 11.59 -10.15 14.69
C THR A 104 11.92 -8.94 15.59
N PRO A 105 12.41 -7.81 15.04
CA PRO A 105 12.61 -6.60 15.83
C PRO A 105 11.29 -5.90 16.22
N TYR A 106 10.13 -6.40 15.75
CA TYR A 106 8.84 -5.76 15.98
C TYR A 106 8.16 -6.34 17.24
N PRO A 107 7.55 -5.49 18.09
CA PRO A 107 6.82 -5.94 19.27
C PRO A 107 5.72 -6.96 18.96
N ASN A 108 5.01 -6.77 17.84
CA ASN A 108 4.00 -7.70 17.34
C ASN A 108 3.82 -7.52 15.83
N ALA A 109 3.07 -8.43 15.20
CA ALA A 109 2.76 -8.38 13.78
C ALA A 109 2.06 -7.09 13.33
N ALA A 110 1.29 -6.43 14.21
CA ALA A 110 0.62 -5.17 13.87
C ALA A 110 1.61 -4.01 13.73
N HIS A 111 2.64 -3.96 14.58
CA HIS A 111 3.72 -2.98 14.45
C HIS A 111 4.54 -3.21 13.17
N TRP A 112 4.75 -4.46 12.77
CA TRP A 112 5.42 -4.76 11.50
C TRP A 112 4.57 -4.28 10.31
N PHE A 113 3.27 -4.60 10.30
CA PHE A 113 2.37 -4.12 9.25
C PHE A 113 2.32 -2.58 9.21
N PHE A 114 2.27 -1.91 10.36
CA PHE A 114 2.32 -0.44 10.43
C PHE A 114 3.56 0.12 9.74
N ALA A 115 4.74 -0.45 10.05
CA ALA A 115 6.01 -0.01 9.46
C ALA A 115 6.01 -0.18 7.93
N ILE A 116 5.47 -1.29 7.42
CA ILE A 116 5.34 -1.54 5.97
C ILE A 116 4.33 -0.57 5.33
N ALA A 117 3.18 -0.36 5.96
CA ALA A 117 2.18 0.58 5.46
C ALA A 117 2.74 2.00 5.39
N TRP A 118 3.58 2.38 6.36
CA TRP A 118 4.29 3.65 6.35
C TRP A 118 5.27 3.74 5.17
N GLU A 119 6.12 2.74 4.94
CA GLU A 119 7.03 2.70 3.78
C GLU A 119 6.26 2.84 2.46
N MET A 120 5.20 2.05 2.29
CA MET A 120 4.38 2.10 1.08
C MET A 120 3.72 3.47 0.88
N HIS A 121 3.28 4.10 1.98
CA HIS A 121 2.68 5.43 1.94
C HIS A 121 3.74 6.50 1.61
N ASP A 122 4.91 6.47 2.25
CA ASP A 122 6.00 7.41 2.06
C ASP A 122 6.55 7.34 0.62
N ASN A 123 6.78 6.12 0.10
CA ASN A 123 7.17 5.89 -1.29
C ASN A 123 6.13 6.41 -2.30
N SER A 124 4.85 6.45 -1.93
CA SER A 124 3.79 7.03 -2.75
C SER A 124 3.68 8.55 -2.62
N LEU A 125 4.15 9.11 -1.50
CA LEU A 125 4.08 10.52 -1.14
C LEU A 125 5.26 11.30 -1.72
N MET A 126 6.48 10.77 -1.62
CA MET A 126 7.72 11.43 -2.02
C MET A 126 7.68 11.97 -3.46
N PRO A 127 7.24 11.22 -4.49
CA PRO A 127 7.15 11.74 -5.86
C PRO A 127 6.15 12.92 -5.99
N ILE A 128 5.10 12.95 -5.16
CA ILE A 128 4.15 14.07 -5.12
C ILE A 128 4.82 15.31 -4.52
N THR A 129 5.47 15.16 -3.37
CA THR A 129 6.02 16.28 -2.60
C THR A 129 7.24 16.90 -3.29
N GLU A 130 8.04 16.08 -3.97
CA GLU A 130 9.23 16.57 -4.65
C GLU A 130 8.90 17.20 -6.01
N HIS A 131 8.08 16.52 -6.82
CA HIS A 131 7.93 16.87 -8.24
C HIS A 131 6.48 16.80 -8.75
N GLY A 132 5.48 16.74 -7.86
CA GLY A 132 4.06 16.67 -8.24
C GLY A 132 3.68 15.43 -9.06
N ARG A 133 4.43 14.32 -8.89
CA ARG A 133 4.40 13.12 -9.77
C ARG A 133 4.79 13.37 -11.22
N SER A 134 5.50 14.46 -11.51
CA SER A 134 6.00 14.68 -12.86
C SER A 134 6.89 13.52 -13.29
N GLY A 135 6.55 12.87 -14.41
CA GLY A 135 7.25 11.68 -14.92
C GLY A 135 6.62 10.34 -14.55
N GLU A 136 5.71 10.29 -13.57
CA GLU A 136 4.94 9.09 -13.30
C GLU A 136 3.79 8.93 -14.30
N SER A 137 3.61 7.70 -14.77
CA SER A 137 2.48 7.35 -15.62
C SER A 137 1.90 6.03 -15.15
N LYS A 138 0.63 5.79 -15.47
CA LYS A 138 0.02 4.48 -15.29
C LYS A 138 0.87 3.37 -15.91
N ARG A 139 1.52 3.64 -17.04
CA ARG A 139 2.42 2.70 -17.71
C ARG A 139 3.67 2.40 -16.87
N SER A 140 4.38 3.40 -16.36
CA SER A 140 5.60 3.18 -15.57
C SER A 140 5.28 2.41 -14.29
N TRP A 141 4.21 2.80 -13.59
CA TRP A 141 3.69 2.07 -12.43
C TRP A 141 3.42 0.59 -12.77
N LEU A 142 2.69 0.32 -13.86
CA LEU A 142 2.39 -1.05 -14.28
C LEU A 142 3.63 -1.85 -14.66
N VAL A 143 4.67 -1.22 -15.22
CA VAL A 143 5.94 -1.89 -15.53
C VAL A 143 6.63 -2.32 -14.25
N THR A 144 6.78 -1.41 -13.28
CA THR A 144 7.41 -1.71 -11.98
C THR A 144 6.66 -2.82 -11.25
N HIS A 145 5.35 -2.69 -11.06
CA HIS A 145 4.58 -3.66 -10.28
C HIS A 145 4.48 -5.04 -10.96
N LYS A 146 4.47 -5.11 -12.31
CA LYS A 146 4.57 -6.39 -13.01
C LYS A 146 5.95 -7.03 -12.90
N SER A 147 7.01 -6.23 -12.89
CA SER A 147 8.37 -6.70 -12.62
C SER A 147 8.46 -7.28 -11.20
N ASN A 148 7.95 -6.55 -10.20
CA ASN A 148 7.94 -7.00 -8.80
C ASN A 148 7.16 -8.31 -8.63
N LEU A 149 5.99 -8.44 -9.27
CA LEU A 149 5.23 -9.71 -9.29
C LEU A 149 5.99 -10.87 -9.91
N LYS A 150 6.79 -10.61 -10.96
CA LYS A 150 7.65 -11.64 -11.57
C LYS A 150 8.73 -12.07 -10.58
N THR A 151 9.47 -11.11 -10.03
CA THR A 151 10.51 -11.37 -9.02
C THR A 151 9.98 -12.18 -7.84
N LEU A 152 8.82 -11.82 -7.30
CA LEU A 152 8.19 -12.55 -6.19
C LEU A 152 7.77 -13.98 -6.58
N LYS A 153 7.27 -14.20 -7.79
CA LYS A 153 6.92 -15.55 -8.29
C LYS A 153 8.15 -16.43 -8.46
N ASP A 154 9.29 -15.81 -8.78
CA ASP A 154 10.58 -16.47 -8.91
C ASP A 154 11.32 -16.55 -7.55
N TYR A 155 10.62 -16.33 -6.42
CA TYR A 155 11.16 -16.32 -5.05
C TYR A 155 12.28 -15.30 -4.78
N GLY A 156 12.38 -14.27 -5.63
CA GLY A 156 13.23 -13.10 -5.38
C GLY A 156 12.54 -12.07 -4.48
N ASN A 157 13.33 -11.14 -3.94
CA ASN A 157 12.84 -9.99 -3.20
C ASN A 157 12.95 -8.73 -4.09
N PRO A 158 11.83 -8.07 -4.46
CA PRO A 158 11.87 -6.88 -5.31
C PRO A 158 12.09 -5.59 -4.52
N CYS A 159 12.03 -5.62 -3.20
CA CYS A 159 12.21 -4.43 -2.35
C CYS A 159 13.69 -4.07 -2.25
N ASP A 160 13.97 -2.78 -2.15
CA ASP A 160 15.30 -2.30 -1.80
C ASP A 160 15.45 -2.34 -0.26
N PRO A 161 16.50 -2.97 0.30
CA PRO A 161 16.67 -3.08 1.75
C PRO A 161 16.97 -1.75 2.46
N GLU A 162 17.40 -0.72 1.74
CA GLU A 162 17.67 0.62 2.27
C GLU A 162 16.43 1.53 2.16
N GLU A 163 15.65 1.43 1.07
CA GLU A 163 14.43 2.22 0.88
C GLU A 163 13.19 1.61 1.56
N GLU A 164 13.06 0.28 1.54
CA GLU A 164 11.92 -0.48 2.08
C GLU A 164 12.37 -1.58 3.06
N PRO A 165 13.16 -1.27 4.11
CA PRO A 165 13.75 -2.26 5.00
C PRO A 165 12.73 -3.19 5.69
N HIS A 166 11.55 -2.68 6.05
CA HIS A 166 10.52 -3.44 6.76
C HIS A 166 9.80 -4.40 5.82
N TYR A 167 9.48 -3.94 4.62
CA TYR A 167 8.87 -4.76 3.59
C TYR A 167 9.86 -5.79 3.05
N TYR A 168 11.10 -5.38 2.80
CA TYR A 168 12.19 -6.29 2.42
C TYR A 168 12.29 -7.46 3.40
N ARG A 169 12.36 -7.20 4.71
CA ARG A 169 12.42 -8.27 5.72
C ARG A 169 11.20 -9.19 5.69
N LEU A 170 10.00 -8.65 5.44
CA LEU A 170 8.79 -9.46 5.37
C LEU A 170 8.86 -10.42 4.18
N ILE A 171 9.21 -9.91 3.00
CA ILE A 171 9.34 -10.73 1.80
C ILE A 171 10.45 -11.77 1.97
N ASP A 172 11.59 -11.38 2.57
CA ASP A 172 12.72 -12.28 2.83
C ASP A 172 12.37 -13.41 3.80
N THR A 173 11.57 -13.10 4.83
CA THR A 173 11.05 -14.11 5.77
C THR A 173 10.02 -15.01 5.09
N ALA A 174 9.05 -14.41 4.41
CA ALA A 174 7.95 -15.13 3.78
C ALA A 174 8.44 -16.06 2.66
N ARG A 175 9.42 -15.62 1.84
CA ARG A 175 10.02 -16.47 0.81
C ARG A 175 10.74 -17.66 1.44
N SER A 176 11.52 -17.45 2.50
CA SER A 176 12.25 -18.51 3.22
C SER A 176 11.27 -19.57 3.77
N MET A 177 10.14 -19.14 4.33
CA MET A 177 9.07 -20.04 4.78
C MET A 177 8.34 -20.74 3.63
N ALA A 178 8.38 -20.18 2.43
CA ALA A 178 7.68 -20.68 1.24
C ALA A 178 8.57 -21.54 0.31
N GLU A 179 9.88 -21.63 0.56
CA GLU A 179 10.85 -22.37 -0.28
C GLU A 179 10.44 -23.84 -0.49
N GLN A 180 9.82 -24.45 0.52
CA GLN A 180 9.24 -25.78 0.40
C GLN A 180 7.73 -25.68 0.16
N PRO A 181 7.17 -26.42 -0.83
CA PRO A 181 5.72 -26.48 -1.08
C PRO A 181 4.94 -27.05 0.12
N GLY A 182 4.69 -26.20 1.12
CA GLY A 182 4.11 -26.55 2.40
C GLY A 182 2.73 -25.94 2.63
N GLU A 183 2.32 -25.92 3.90
CA GLU A 183 1.10 -25.25 4.34
C GLU A 183 1.22 -23.73 4.19
N PHE A 184 2.36 -23.14 4.58
CA PHE A 184 2.61 -21.70 4.46
C PHE A 184 2.50 -21.24 3.00
N TYR A 185 3.15 -21.95 2.07
CA TYR A 185 3.05 -21.64 0.64
C TYR A 185 1.59 -21.61 0.16
N ARG A 186 0.80 -22.63 0.52
CA ARG A 186 -0.60 -22.77 0.07
C ARG A 186 -1.55 -21.77 0.71
N LYS A 187 -1.39 -21.49 2.01
CA LYS A 187 -2.33 -20.68 2.80
C LYS A 187 -1.96 -19.20 2.87
N GLN A 188 -0.70 -18.84 2.65
CA GLN A 188 -0.19 -17.50 2.87
C GLN A 188 0.47 -16.92 1.62
N TRP A 189 1.56 -17.52 1.14
CA TRP A 189 2.34 -16.98 0.02
C TRP A 189 1.54 -16.93 -1.29
N LYS A 190 0.92 -18.04 -1.70
CA LYS A 190 0.13 -18.10 -2.94
C LYS A 190 -1.09 -17.16 -2.90
N PRO A 191 -1.88 -17.08 -1.81
CA PRO A 191 -2.92 -16.06 -1.67
C PRO A 191 -2.41 -14.62 -1.74
N PHE A 192 -1.27 -14.30 -1.14
CA PHE A 192 -0.62 -13.00 -1.26
C PHE A 192 -0.27 -12.65 -2.71
N LEU A 193 0.41 -13.54 -3.43
CA LEU A 193 0.75 -13.33 -4.85
C LEU A 193 -0.49 -13.15 -5.71
N LYS A 194 -1.56 -13.92 -5.42
CA LYS A 194 -2.84 -13.81 -6.13
C LYS A 194 -3.48 -12.45 -5.90
N ALA A 195 -3.63 -12.01 -4.64
CA ALA A 195 -4.25 -10.73 -4.31
C ALA A 195 -3.49 -9.56 -4.94
N TYR A 196 -2.15 -9.59 -4.87
CA TYR A 196 -1.32 -8.56 -5.49
C TYR A 196 -1.47 -8.55 -7.02
N SER A 197 -1.48 -9.73 -7.66
CA SER A 197 -1.68 -9.84 -9.11
C SER A 197 -3.07 -9.35 -9.54
N GLU A 198 -4.12 -9.67 -8.79
CA GLU A 198 -5.49 -9.23 -9.09
C GLU A 198 -5.62 -7.70 -8.98
N TYR A 199 -5.02 -7.10 -7.95
CA TYR A 199 -4.98 -5.65 -7.79
C TYR A 199 -4.24 -4.96 -8.95
N VAL A 200 -3.04 -5.42 -9.30
CA VAL A 200 -2.25 -4.86 -10.41
C VAL A 200 -2.99 -5.00 -11.76
N ASN A 201 -3.66 -6.12 -11.98
CA ASN A 201 -4.44 -6.34 -13.20
C ASN A 201 -5.68 -5.42 -13.24
N GLU A 202 -6.37 -5.22 -12.12
CA GLU A 202 -7.49 -4.29 -12.05
C GLU A 202 -7.04 -2.85 -12.36
N VAL A 203 -5.92 -2.39 -11.80
CA VAL A 203 -5.34 -1.08 -12.18
C VAL A 203 -5.08 -1.03 -13.69
N ALA A 204 -4.55 -2.10 -14.28
CA ALA A 204 -4.21 -2.16 -15.70
C ALA A 204 -5.41 -2.10 -16.66
N GLU A 205 -6.55 -2.64 -16.26
CA GLU A 205 -7.73 -2.85 -17.11
C GLU A 205 -8.84 -1.85 -16.84
N ASN A 206 -8.90 -1.31 -15.63
CA ASN A 206 -9.98 -0.42 -15.22
C ASN A 206 -9.73 1.01 -15.72
N PRO A 207 -10.62 1.57 -16.56
CA PRO A 207 -10.47 2.92 -17.09
C PRO A 207 -10.67 4.02 -16.03
N MET A 208 -11.26 3.69 -14.88
CA MET A 208 -11.40 4.60 -13.74
C MET A 208 -10.09 4.79 -12.99
N CYS A 209 -9.12 3.89 -13.17
CA CYS A 209 -7.79 4.02 -12.59
C CYS A 209 -6.97 4.97 -13.45
N GLN A 210 -7.05 6.25 -13.12
CA GLN A 210 -6.31 7.32 -13.77
C GLN A 210 -5.16 7.74 -12.88
N VAL A 211 -3.99 7.98 -13.47
CA VAL A 211 -2.88 8.62 -12.75
C VAL A 211 -3.01 10.12 -13.00
N VAL A 212 -3.31 10.86 -11.93
CA VAL A 212 -3.26 12.32 -11.93
C VAL A 212 -1.85 12.75 -11.54
N PHE A 213 -1.30 13.72 -12.27
CA PHE A 213 0.03 14.28 -12.05
C PHE A 213 0.05 15.75 -12.43
N GLU A 214 1.03 16.48 -11.90
CA GLU A 214 1.30 17.86 -12.24
C GLU A 214 2.29 17.96 -13.40
N LYS A 215 1.97 18.81 -14.38
CA LYS A 215 2.87 19.17 -15.47
C LYS A 215 2.59 20.61 -15.90
N ASP A 216 3.64 21.42 -15.97
CA ASP A 216 3.56 22.84 -16.32
C ASP A 216 2.54 23.58 -15.42
N GLU A 217 2.62 23.32 -14.10
CA GLU A 217 1.72 23.88 -13.05
C GLU A 217 0.23 23.52 -13.18
N LYS A 218 -0.10 22.60 -14.09
CA LYS A 218 -1.48 22.14 -14.32
C LYS A 218 -1.63 20.67 -14.00
N LEU A 219 -2.76 20.31 -13.37
CA LEU A 219 -3.14 18.92 -13.19
C LEU A 219 -3.53 18.29 -14.53
N ARG A 220 -2.99 17.11 -14.77
CA ARG A 220 -3.30 16.28 -15.93
C ARG A 220 -3.59 14.87 -15.47
N TYR A 221 -4.31 14.10 -16.27
CA TYR A 221 -4.54 12.69 -16.01
C TYR A 221 -4.18 11.82 -17.20
N SER A 222 -3.77 10.58 -16.92
CA SER A 222 -3.58 9.52 -17.91
C SER A 222 -4.41 8.29 -17.53
N SER A 223 -5.31 7.88 -18.42
CA SER A 223 -6.22 6.74 -18.23
C SER A 223 -5.76 5.46 -18.96
N GLY A 224 -4.88 5.61 -19.96
CA GLY A 224 -4.45 4.54 -20.85
C GLY A 224 -3.02 4.03 -20.60
N ARG A 225 -2.58 3.09 -21.44
CA ARG A 225 -1.21 2.54 -21.44
C ARG A 225 -0.21 3.37 -22.28
N GLY A 226 -0.70 4.40 -22.97
CA GLY A 226 0.10 5.30 -23.83
C GLY A 226 0.71 6.48 -23.07
N LYS A 227 1.44 7.34 -23.78
CA LYS A 227 2.02 8.59 -23.24
C LYS A 227 1.04 9.77 -23.22
N GLY A 228 -0.18 9.57 -23.74
CA GLY A 228 -1.20 10.62 -23.81
C GLY A 228 -1.68 11.05 -22.42
N SER A 229 -1.94 12.35 -22.26
CA SER A 229 -2.54 12.92 -21.07
C SER A 229 -3.49 14.06 -21.43
N LEU A 230 -4.56 14.19 -20.67
CA LEU A 230 -5.55 15.24 -20.81
C LEU A 230 -5.47 16.19 -19.62
N PRO A 231 -5.76 17.49 -19.81
CA PRO A 231 -5.91 18.40 -18.67
C PRO A 231 -7.04 17.91 -17.77
N LEU A 232 -6.82 17.95 -16.46
CA LEU A 232 -7.90 17.76 -15.50
C LEU A 232 -8.80 19.01 -15.56
N PRO A 233 -10.13 18.88 -15.73
CA PRO A 233 -11.02 20.04 -15.68
C PRO A 233 -10.81 20.82 -14.38
N GLU A 234 -10.78 22.15 -14.47
CA GLU A 234 -10.68 22.99 -13.27
C GLU A 234 -11.91 22.70 -12.37
N LEU A 235 -11.62 22.35 -11.10
CA LEU A 235 -12.61 22.13 -10.04
C LEU A 235 -13.06 23.47 -9.44
#